data_AF-T1C084-F1
#
_entry.id   AF-T1C084-F1
#
_cell.length_a   1.000
_cell.length_b   1.000
_cell.length_c   1.000
_cell.angle_alpha   90.00
_cell.angle_beta   90.00
_cell.angle_gamma   90.00
#
_symmetry.space_group_name_H-M   'P 1'
#
loop_
_entity.id
_entity.type
_entity.pdbx_description
1 polymer ?
#
loop_
_entity_poly.entity_id
_entity_poly.type
_entity_poly.pdbx_seq_one_letter_code
_entity_poly.pdbx_strand_id
1 'polypeptide(L)'
;AAGIAPTTDMNPVLLKPQSDRGAQVIIQGRSIGTLDAAGYHEYKRIARRAVLDSYHRLASGYELIVVEGAGSAAEINLRANDIANMGFAEAVDCPVVLIADIDRGGVFAQLVGTLALLSESERARVTGFVINRFRGDRALLDPGLEWLETHSGKPVFGVLAHLENLHLDAEDSISRSPGEHAAQTALLRVLVPVTPRISNHTDFDPLRQHPQIDFRYSSDPHDVTGTDLVILPGSKSVRADLAWLREHGVGRAAGTASARTAA
;
A
#
# COMPACT_ATOMS: atom_id res chain seq x y z
N ALA A 1 9.92 -1.03 11.89
CA ALA A 1 10.71 0.13 11.40
C ALA A 1 11.75 0.52 12.45
N ALA A 2 12.89 1.11 12.06
CA ALA A 2 13.89 1.72 12.96
C ALA A 2 14.42 0.84 14.13
N GLY A 3 14.35 -0.50 14.02
CA GLY A 3 14.84 -1.42 15.05
C GLY A 3 13.97 -1.54 16.32
N ILE A 4 12.81 -0.88 16.37
CA ILE A 4 11.89 -0.94 17.51
C ILE A 4 10.80 -2.00 17.32
N ALA A 5 10.32 -2.57 18.43
CA ALA A 5 9.21 -3.51 18.40
C ALA A 5 7.93 -2.82 17.90
N PRO A 6 7.20 -3.42 16.94
CA PRO A 6 5.96 -2.85 16.44
C PRO A 6 4.90 -2.83 17.54
N THR A 7 4.11 -1.76 17.57
CA THR A 7 2.97 -1.63 18.49
C THR A 7 1.72 -1.27 17.71
N THR A 8 0.55 -1.51 18.31
CA THR A 8 -0.73 -1.13 17.70
C THR A 8 -0.88 0.37 17.49
N ASP A 9 -0.06 1.19 18.14
CA ASP A 9 -0.15 2.64 18.04
C ASP A 9 0.48 3.17 16.74
N MET A 10 1.38 2.38 16.11
CA MET A 10 2.01 2.73 14.83
C MET A 10 1.07 2.57 13.64
N ASN A 11 0.07 1.70 13.74
CA ASN A 11 -1.01 1.56 12.77
C ASN A 11 -2.31 1.18 13.51
N PRO A 12 -3.01 2.18 14.08
CA PRO A 12 -4.11 1.93 15.01
C PRO A 12 -5.43 1.57 14.33
N VAL A 13 -5.50 1.62 12.99
CA VAL A 13 -6.73 1.39 12.23
C VAL A 13 -6.42 0.48 11.05
N LEU A 14 -7.03 -0.71 11.03
CA LEU A 14 -6.94 -1.64 9.91
C LEU A 14 -8.33 -1.97 9.37
N LEU A 15 -8.51 -1.71 8.08
CA LEU A 15 -9.68 -2.14 7.32
C LEU A 15 -9.34 -3.44 6.58
N LYS A 16 -9.99 -4.54 6.96
CA LYS A 16 -9.84 -5.83 6.30
C LYS A 16 -11.03 -6.09 5.37
N PRO A 17 -10.85 -6.06 4.04
CA PRO A 17 -11.92 -6.37 3.10
C PRO A 17 -12.55 -7.75 3.38
N GLN A 18 -13.88 -7.81 3.46
CA GLN A 18 -14.65 -9.06 3.61
C GLN A 18 -15.52 -9.34 2.38
N SER A 19 -16.01 -8.30 1.73
CA SER A 19 -16.79 -8.34 0.48
C SER A 19 -16.53 -7.08 -0.36
N ASP A 20 -17.10 -7.01 -1.55
CA ASP A 20 -16.97 -5.86 -2.45
C ASP A 20 -17.47 -4.53 -1.85
N ARG A 21 -18.32 -4.60 -0.80
CA ARG A 21 -18.93 -3.44 -0.15
C ARG A 21 -18.72 -3.40 1.37
N GLY A 22 -18.02 -4.37 1.95
CA GLY A 22 -17.91 -4.54 3.39
C GLY A 22 -16.49 -4.85 3.84
N ALA A 23 -16.11 -4.29 4.98
CA ALA A 23 -14.81 -4.49 5.59
C ALA A 23 -14.96 -4.75 7.10
N GLN A 24 -14.17 -5.68 7.63
CA GLN A 24 -13.98 -5.80 9.06
C GLN A 24 -13.10 -4.65 9.53
N VAL A 25 -13.49 -4.04 10.64
CA VAL A 25 -12.74 -2.96 11.28
C VAL A 25 -11.97 -3.49 12.46
N ILE A 26 -10.68 -3.16 12.50
CA ILE A 26 -9.79 -3.44 13.61
C ILE A 26 -9.25 -2.09 14.12
N ILE A 27 -9.47 -1.81 15.40
CA ILE A 27 -8.96 -0.62 16.10
C ILE A 27 -8.00 -1.07 17.19
N GLN A 28 -6.77 -0.57 17.17
CA GLN A 28 -5.73 -0.87 18.16
C GLN A 28 -5.62 -2.38 18.46
N GLY A 29 -5.62 -3.19 17.41
CA GLY A 29 -5.52 -4.66 17.48
C GLY A 29 -6.80 -5.40 17.86
N ARG A 30 -7.94 -4.72 18.06
CA ARG A 30 -9.22 -5.35 18.42
C ARG A 30 -10.25 -5.17 17.32
N SER A 31 -10.92 -6.26 16.93
CA SER A 31 -12.04 -6.16 15.99
C SER A 31 -13.24 -5.52 16.69
N ILE A 32 -13.81 -4.48 16.09
CA ILE A 32 -14.97 -3.76 16.63
C ILE A 32 -16.26 -3.99 15.81
N GLY A 33 -16.20 -4.81 14.77
CA GLY A 33 -17.34 -5.17 13.93
C GLY A 33 -17.04 -5.12 12.44
N THR A 34 -18.10 -5.25 11.63
CA THR A 34 -18.06 -5.14 10.18
C THR A 34 -18.75 -3.84 9.77
N LEU A 35 -18.10 -3.07 8.91
CA LEU A 35 -18.69 -1.93 8.22
C LEU A 35 -19.58 -2.43 7.09
N ASP A 36 -20.85 -2.03 7.14
CA ASP A 36 -21.63 -1.80 5.93
C ASP A 36 -21.53 -0.32 5.52
N ALA A 37 -22.06 0.03 4.35
CA ALA A 37 -21.98 1.41 3.83
C ALA A 37 -22.68 2.45 4.74
N ALA A 38 -23.61 2.04 5.62
CA ALA A 38 -24.35 2.93 6.50
C ALA A 38 -23.60 3.21 7.82
N GLY A 39 -22.81 2.25 8.33
CA GLY A 39 -21.99 2.40 9.54
C GLY A 39 -20.73 3.26 9.39
N TYR A 40 -20.43 3.74 8.18
CA TYR A 40 -19.17 4.40 7.84
C TYR A 40 -18.91 5.70 8.64
N HIS A 41 -19.95 6.50 8.91
CA HIS A 41 -19.80 7.76 9.64
C HIS A 41 -19.52 7.56 11.13
N GLU A 42 -20.17 6.59 11.78
CA GLU A 42 -19.97 6.31 13.20
C GLU A 42 -18.59 5.72 13.45
N TYR A 43 -18.16 4.80 12.59
CA TYR A 43 -16.81 4.25 12.58
C TYR A 43 -15.73 5.34 12.51
N LYS A 44 -15.85 6.31 11.60
CA LYS A 44 -14.83 7.36 11.43
C LYS A 44 -14.60 8.15 12.72
N ARG A 45 -15.62 8.36 13.55
CA ARG A 45 -15.46 9.02 14.86
C ARG A 45 -14.65 8.16 15.84
N ILE A 46 -14.96 6.86 15.91
CA ILE A 46 -14.25 5.90 16.76
C ILE A 46 -12.78 5.79 16.30
N ALA A 47 -12.57 5.63 15.00
CA ALA A 47 -11.25 5.55 14.40
C ALA A 47 -10.43 6.83 14.64
N ARG A 48 -11.03 8.01 14.44
CA ARG A 48 -10.38 9.30 14.73
C ARG A 48 -9.91 9.37 16.18
N ARG A 49 -10.77 8.98 17.14
CA ARG A 49 -10.39 8.98 18.56
C ARG A 49 -9.20 8.06 18.81
N ALA A 50 -9.24 6.85 18.27
CA ALA A 50 -8.15 5.87 18.42
C ALA A 50 -6.84 6.35 17.79
N VAL A 51 -6.89 6.99 16.61
CA VAL A 51 -5.72 7.57 15.95
C VAL A 51 -5.08 8.64 16.83
N LEU A 52 -5.86 9.59 17.35
CA LEU A 52 -5.35 10.67 18.21
C LEU A 52 -4.83 10.14 19.55
N ASP A 53 -5.50 9.17 20.17
CA ASP A 53 -5.02 8.54 21.40
C ASP A 53 -3.68 7.81 21.18
N SER A 54 -3.51 7.17 20.01
CA SER A 54 -2.26 6.49 19.64
C SER A 54 -1.14 7.49 19.37
N TYR A 55 -1.45 8.56 18.63
CA TYR A 55 -0.50 9.64 18.38
C TYR A 55 0.00 10.27 19.69
N HIS A 56 -0.88 10.61 20.64
CA HIS A 56 -0.46 11.20 21.90
C HIS A 56 0.40 10.26 22.75
N ARG A 57 0.14 8.95 22.74
CA ARG A 57 1.01 7.97 23.41
C ARG A 57 2.39 7.94 22.76
N LEU A 58 2.47 7.89 21.43
CA LEU A 58 3.74 7.96 20.71
C LEU A 58 4.46 9.29 21.02
N ALA A 59 3.75 10.42 20.97
CA ALA A 59 4.33 11.75 21.17
C ALA A 59 4.88 11.94 22.60
N SER A 60 4.35 11.20 23.58
CA SER A 60 4.89 11.20 24.94
C SER A 60 6.20 10.40 25.08
N GLY A 61 6.50 9.50 24.14
CA GLY A 61 7.63 8.58 24.20
C GLY A 61 8.71 8.78 23.14
N TYR A 62 8.46 9.61 22.12
CA TYR A 62 9.38 9.84 21.01
C TYR A 62 9.53 11.33 20.70
N GLU A 63 10.76 11.75 20.41
CA GLU A 63 11.09 13.14 20.07
C GLU A 63 10.69 13.50 18.63
N LEU A 64 10.65 12.50 17.73
CA LEU A 64 10.26 12.65 16.33
C LEU A 64 9.30 11.54 15.95
N ILE A 65 8.18 11.94 15.35
CA ILE A 65 7.21 11.03 14.75
C ILE A 65 7.09 11.39 13.28
N VAL A 66 7.34 10.42 12.42
CA VAL A 66 7.07 10.54 10.98
C VAL A 66 5.74 9.85 10.73
N VAL A 67 4.77 10.61 10.23
CA VAL A 67 3.43 10.10 9.89
C VAL A 67 3.35 9.96 8.38
N GLU A 68 3.12 8.73 7.93
CA GLU A 68 2.84 8.43 6.54
C GLU A 68 1.32 8.52 6.31
N GLY A 69 0.91 9.34 5.34
CA GLY A 69 -0.48 9.42 4.90
C GLY A 69 -0.87 8.20 4.05
N ALA A 70 -2.16 8.02 3.81
CA ALA A 70 -2.67 6.92 2.99
C ALA A 70 -3.38 7.46 1.75
N GLY A 71 -3.06 6.93 0.58
CA GLY A 71 -3.69 7.34 -0.68
C GLY A 71 -3.35 8.79 -1.06
N SER A 72 -4.34 9.53 -1.58
CA SER A 72 -4.12 10.91 -2.04
C SER A 72 -4.35 11.94 -0.93
N ALA A 73 -3.45 12.92 -0.84
CA ALA A 73 -3.55 14.02 0.12
C ALA A 73 -4.76 14.95 -0.14
N ALA A 74 -5.38 14.88 -1.33
CA ALA A 74 -6.46 15.77 -1.76
C ALA A 74 -7.71 15.02 -2.26
N GLU A 75 -8.12 13.96 -1.56
CA GLU A 75 -9.36 13.23 -1.86
C GLU A 75 -10.61 14.05 -1.49
N ILE A 76 -11.05 14.90 -2.42
CA ILE A 76 -12.19 15.82 -2.25
C ILE A 76 -13.44 15.08 -1.73
N ASN A 77 -13.68 13.86 -2.23
CA ASN A 77 -14.82 13.03 -1.87
C ASN A 77 -14.72 12.37 -0.47
N LEU A 78 -13.53 12.30 0.13
CA LEU A 78 -13.29 11.69 1.45
C LEU A 78 -12.77 12.67 2.51
N ARG A 79 -12.64 13.95 2.15
CA ARG A 79 -12.16 15.05 3.00
C ARG A 79 -12.90 15.17 4.33
N ALA A 80 -14.23 15.01 4.33
CA ALA A 80 -15.01 15.08 5.55
C ALA A 80 -14.62 13.94 6.52
N ASN A 81 -14.14 14.31 7.70
CA ASN A 81 -13.64 13.37 8.71
C ASN A 81 -12.48 12.51 8.20
N ASP A 82 -11.57 13.10 7.42
CA ASP A 82 -10.28 12.49 7.12
C ASP A 82 -9.47 12.26 8.42
N ILE A 83 -8.88 11.07 8.53
CA ILE A 83 -8.08 10.62 9.66
C ILE A 83 -6.69 10.13 9.23
N ALA A 84 -6.40 10.12 7.94
CA ALA A 84 -5.16 9.57 7.37
C ALA A 84 -4.24 10.67 6.84
N ASN A 85 -4.81 11.76 6.30
CA ASN A 85 -4.03 12.80 5.62
C ASN A 85 -4.20 14.17 6.31
N MET A 86 -4.79 15.13 5.62
CA MET A 86 -4.89 16.51 6.08
C MET A 86 -5.77 16.67 7.31
N GLY A 87 -6.85 15.89 7.42
CA GLY A 87 -7.72 15.94 8.61
C GLY A 87 -7.02 15.48 9.89
N PHE A 88 -6.04 14.58 9.76
CA PHE A 88 -5.12 14.23 10.85
C PHE A 88 -4.11 15.35 11.09
N ALA A 89 -3.44 15.85 10.05
CA ALA A 89 -2.44 16.91 10.16
C ALA A 89 -2.99 18.20 10.81
N GLU A 90 -4.23 18.56 10.52
CA GLU A 90 -4.93 19.66 11.20
C GLU A 90 -5.19 19.37 12.67
N ALA A 91 -5.55 18.13 13.02
CA ALA A 91 -5.89 17.76 14.39
C ALA A 91 -4.70 17.75 15.34
N VAL A 92 -3.50 17.44 14.83
CA VAL A 92 -2.25 17.40 15.63
C VAL A 92 -1.30 18.56 15.32
N ASP A 93 -1.71 19.45 14.42
CA ASP A 93 -0.95 20.61 13.94
C ASP A 93 0.48 20.27 13.46
N CYS A 94 0.61 19.23 12.64
CA CYS A 94 1.92 18.83 12.11
C CYS A 94 2.18 19.40 10.70
N PRO A 95 3.46 19.69 10.38
CA PRO A 95 3.85 20.06 9.02
C PRO A 95 3.70 18.89 8.04
N VAL A 96 3.37 19.19 6.79
CA VAL A 96 3.13 18.20 5.72
C VAL A 96 4.15 18.38 4.60
N VAL A 97 4.75 17.28 4.16
CA VAL A 97 5.58 17.25 2.94
C VAL A 97 4.84 16.45 1.89
N LEU A 98 4.62 17.04 0.71
CA LEU A 98 4.00 16.31 -0.40
C LEU A 98 5.07 15.60 -1.23
N ILE A 99 4.90 14.28 -1.39
CA ILE A 99 5.80 13.45 -2.19
C ILE A 99 5.09 13.09 -3.49
N ALA A 100 5.75 13.32 -4.64
CA ALA A 100 5.20 13.01 -5.94
C ALA A 100 6.13 12.12 -6.77
N ASP A 101 5.55 11.19 -7.52
CA ASP A 101 6.25 10.25 -8.40
C ASP A 101 6.38 10.84 -9.80
N ILE A 102 7.61 11.17 -10.22
CA ILE A 102 7.85 11.73 -11.55
C ILE A 102 7.84 10.69 -12.67
N ASP A 103 8.03 9.40 -12.36
CA ASP A 103 8.08 8.31 -13.34
C ASP A 103 6.72 8.13 -14.03
N ARG A 104 5.63 8.48 -13.34
CA ARG A 104 4.25 8.50 -13.89
C ARG A 104 3.97 9.70 -14.82
N GLY A 105 4.88 10.66 -14.91
CA GLY A 105 4.72 11.89 -15.68
C GLY A 105 3.78 12.91 -15.03
N GLY A 106 3.87 14.16 -15.48
CA GLY A 106 2.97 15.24 -15.03
C GLY A 106 3.17 15.70 -13.59
N VAL A 107 4.34 15.44 -12.98
CA VAL A 107 4.61 15.71 -11.55
C VAL A 107 4.25 17.14 -11.10
N PHE A 108 4.55 18.14 -11.93
CA PHE A 108 4.23 19.54 -11.63
C PHE A 108 2.73 19.79 -11.58
N ALA A 109 1.98 19.24 -12.54
CA ALA A 109 0.53 19.34 -12.56
C ALA A 109 -0.12 18.60 -11.38
N GLN A 110 0.43 17.44 -10.98
CA GLN A 110 -0.04 16.69 -9.81
C GLN A 110 0.16 17.50 -8.51
N LEU A 111 1.35 18.07 -8.30
CA LEU A 111 1.65 18.86 -7.11
C LEU A 111 0.81 20.14 -7.05
N VAL A 112 0.79 20.92 -8.15
CA VAL A 112 -0.01 22.15 -8.23
C VAL A 112 -1.50 21.84 -8.11
N GLY A 113 -1.99 20.80 -8.78
CA GLY A 113 -3.37 20.34 -8.69
C GLY A 113 -3.75 19.95 -7.27
N THR A 114 -2.89 19.20 -6.58
CA THR A 114 -3.09 18.83 -5.18
C THR A 114 -3.23 20.09 -4.31
N LEU A 115 -2.28 21.04 -4.39
CA LEU A 115 -2.33 22.29 -3.63
C LEU A 115 -3.58 23.13 -3.92
N ALA A 116 -4.07 23.12 -5.16
CA ALA A 116 -5.26 23.86 -5.57
C ALA A 116 -6.55 23.25 -5.01
N LEU A 117 -6.55 21.95 -4.70
CA LEU A 117 -7.68 21.24 -4.10
C LEU A 117 -7.71 21.33 -2.57
N LEU A 118 -6.59 21.69 -1.95
CA LEU A 118 -6.50 21.90 -0.51
C LEU A 118 -7.15 23.23 -0.10
N SER A 119 -7.78 23.24 1.07
CA SER A 119 -8.18 24.47 1.74
C SER A 119 -6.97 25.28 2.19
N GLU A 120 -7.19 26.53 2.58
CA GLU A 120 -6.12 27.42 3.01
C GLU A 120 -5.35 26.90 4.24
N SER A 121 -6.06 26.35 5.23
CA SER A 121 -5.45 25.78 6.44
C SER A 121 -4.60 24.54 6.13
N GLU A 122 -5.04 23.72 5.19
CA GLU A 122 -4.34 22.53 4.73
C GLU A 122 -3.10 22.94 3.91
N ARG A 123 -3.28 23.86 2.96
CA ARG A 123 -2.18 24.38 2.14
C ARG A 123 -1.12 25.11 2.97
N ALA A 124 -1.49 25.77 4.06
CA ALA A 124 -0.55 26.41 4.98
C ALA A 124 0.35 25.40 5.70
N ARG A 125 -0.16 24.19 5.97
CA ARG A 125 0.62 23.10 6.61
C ARG A 125 1.59 22.42 5.67
N VAL A 126 1.36 22.47 4.36
CA VAL A 126 2.32 21.95 3.39
C VAL A 126 3.58 22.80 3.44
N THR A 127 4.70 22.25 3.89
CA THR A 127 5.97 22.98 4.04
C THR A 127 6.87 22.86 2.82
N GLY A 128 6.61 21.90 1.92
CA GLY A 128 7.40 21.72 0.71
C GLY A 128 7.13 20.38 0.02
N PHE A 129 7.99 20.06 -0.93
CA PHE A 129 7.85 18.90 -1.80
C PHE A 129 9.07 18.00 -1.78
N VAL A 130 8.84 16.72 -2.07
CA VAL A 130 9.88 15.77 -2.50
C VAL A 130 9.43 15.16 -3.82
N ILE A 131 10.33 15.15 -4.80
CA ILE A 131 10.09 14.45 -6.06
C ILE A 131 10.81 13.11 -5.99
N ASN A 132 10.09 12.01 -6.19
CA ASN A 132 10.61 10.66 -6.12
C ASN A 132 10.76 10.04 -7.51
N ARG A 133 11.62 9.02 -7.63
CA ARG A 133 11.84 8.20 -8.84
C ARG A 133 12.36 8.95 -10.06
N PHE A 134 13.19 9.96 -9.85
CA PHE A 134 13.78 10.71 -10.96
C PHE A 134 14.86 9.90 -11.70
N ARG A 135 14.83 9.97 -13.04
CA ARG A 135 15.83 9.36 -13.93
C ARG A 135 16.52 10.45 -14.75
N GLY A 136 17.83 10.30 -14.94
CA GLY A 136 18.61 11.17 -15.82
C GLY A 136 19.34 12.29 -15.08
N ASP A 137 19.71 13.32 -15.84
CA ASP A 137 20.51 14.44 -15.35
C ASP A 137 19.63 15.46 -14.61
N ARG A 138 19.95 15.70 -13.34
CA ARG A 138 19.25 16.64 -12.47
C ARG A 138 19.26 18.06 -13.02
N ALA A 139 20.31 18.47 -13.74
CA ALA A 139 20.41 19.81 -14.32
C ALA A 139 19.27 20.11 -15.31
N LEU A 140 18.69 19.07 -15.94
CA LEU A 140 17.54 19.23 -16.83
C LEU A 140 16.22 19.48 -16.08
N LEU A 141 16.14 19.08 -14.81
CA LEU A 141 14.96 19.24 -13.97
C LEU A 141 14.95 20.56 -13.21
N ASP A 142 16.13 21.10 -12.87
CA ASP A 142 16.27 22.29 -12.00
C ASP A 142 15.41 23.50 -12.43
N PRO A 143 15.30 23.89 -13.71
CA PRO A 143 14.41 24.98 -14.11
C PRO A 143 12.93 24.73 -13.78
N GLY A 144 12.49 23.47 -13.82
CA GLY A 144 11.14 23.09 -13.43
C GLY A 144 10.92 23.16 -11.92
N LEU A 145 11.95 22.88 -11.13
CA LEU A 145 11.90 22.99 -9.67
C LEU A 145 11.82 24.45 -9.24
N GLU A 146 12.66 25.31 -9.82
CA GLU A 146 12.62 26.76 -9.59
C GLU A 146 11.25 27.35 -9.91
N TRP A 147 10.65 26.91 -11.03
CA TRP A 147 9.29 27.29 -11.39
C TRP A 147 8.28 26.83 -10.32
N LEU A 148 8.36 25.59 -9.85
CA LEU A 148 7.45 25.05 -8.84
C LEU A 148 7.56 25.82 -7.51
N GLU A 149 8.78 26.11 -7.06
CA GLU A 149 9.03 26.87 -5.84
C GLU A 149 8.47 28.30 -5.96
N THR A 150 8.72 28.96 -7.10
CA THR A 150 8.20 30.30 -7.38
C THR A 150 6.68 30.31 -7.45
N HIS A 151 6.08 29.33 -8.12
CA HIS A 151 4.63 29.25 -8.32
C HIS A 151 3.87 28.92 -7.03
N SER A 152 4.39 27.99 -6.23
CA SER A 152 3.73 27.51 -5.01
C SER A 152 4.11 28.30 -3.75
N GLY A 153 5.23 29.03 -3.78
CA GLY A 153 5.83 29.67 -2.61
C GLY A 153 6.39 28.68 -1.59
N LYS A 154 6.68 27.44 -2.00
CA LYS A 154 7.12 26.34 -1.11
C LYS A 154 8.36 25.65 -1.69
N PRO A 155 9.36 25.33 -0.85
CA PRO A 155 10.61 24.72 -1.33
C PRO A 155 10.42 23.27 -1.80
N VAL A 156 11.33 22.82 -2.67
CA VAL A 156 11.56 21.41 -2.99
C VAL A 156 12.72 20.92 -2.12
N PHE A 157 12.41 20.10 -1.11
CA PHE A 157 13.42 19.59 -0.18
C PHE A 157 14.40 18.61 -0.82
N GLY A 158 14.00 17.96 -1.91
CA GLY A 158 14.88 17.04 -2.63
C GLY A 158 14.23 16.36 -3.81
N VAL A 159 15.09 15.80 -4.66
CA VAL A 159 14.71 14.89 -5.74
C VAL A 159 15.44 13.58 -5.49
N LEU A 160 14.68 12.52 -5.25
CA LEU A 160 15.19 11.18 -5.03
C LEU A 160 15.36 10.48 -6.38
N ALA A 161 16.56 9.97 -6.61
CA ALA A 161 16.85 9.18 -7.80
C ALA A 161 16.01 7.90 -7.81
N HIS A 162 15.68 7.42 -9.01
CA HIS A 162 15.13 6.10 -9.19
C HIS A 162 16.18 5.05 -8.77
N LEU A 163 15.86 4.29 -7.73
CA LEU A 163 16.71 3.22 -7.24
C LEU A 163 16.42 1.94 -8.03
N GLU A 164 17.33 1.60 -8.94
CA GLU A 164 17.26 0.34 -9.67
C GLU A 164 17.37 -0.83 -8.70
N ASN A 165 16.54 -1.85 -8.90
CA ASN A 165 16.50 -3.07 -8.08
C ASN A 165 16.10 -2.86 -6.60
N LEU A 166 15.57 -1.70 -6.21
CA LEU A 166 14.94 -1.56 -4.90
C LEU A 166 13.60 -2.31 -4.90
N HIS A 167 13.57 -3.43 -4.17
CA HIS A 167 12.37 -4.21 -3.96
C HIS A 167 11.69 -3.76 -2.68
N LEU A 168 10.50 -3.18 -2.82
CA LEU A 168 9.60 -2.88 -1.70
C LEU A 168 8.38 -3.80 -1.81
N ASP A 169 7.93 -4.29 -0.66
CA ASP A 169 6.71 -5.09 -0.54
C ASP A 169 5.53 -4.26 -1.08
N ALA A 170 4.68 -4.89 -1.88
CA ALA A 170 3.50 -4.22 -2.40
C ALA A 170 2.44 -4.10 -1.28
N GLU A 171 1.93 -2.88 -1.07
CA GLU A 171 0.99 -2.61 0.04
C GLU A 171 -0.42 -3.16 -0.26
N ASP A 172 -1.04 -2.73 -1.36
CA ASP A 172 -2.46 -3.01 -1.64
C ASP A 172 -2.73 -3.94 -2.82
N SER A 173 -1.74 -4.18 -3.68
CA SER A 173 -1.96 -4.91 -4.94
C SER A 173 -0.82 -5.84 -5.28
N ILE A 174 -1.17 -6.98 -5.86
CA ILE A 174 -0.17 -7.91 -6.39
C ILE A 174 0.53 -7.21 -7.54
N SER A 175 1.82 -6.95 -7.36
CA SER A 175 2.71 -6.55 -8.44
C SER A 175 2.75 -7.67 -9.48
N ARG A 176 1.94 -7.51 -10.53
CA ARG A 176 1.80 -8.44 -11.66
C ARG A 176 2.94 -8.35 -12.67
N SER A 177 3.94 -7.51 -12.42
CA SER A 177 5.15 -7.48 -13.23
C SER A 177 5.67 -8.92 -13.31
N PRO A 178 5.72 -9.54 -14.51
CA PRO A 178 6.36 -10.82 -14.68
C PRO A 178 7.75 -10.68 -14.06
N GLY A 179 8.14 -11.63 -13.20
CA GLY A 179 9.53 -11.65 -12.75
C GLY A 179 10.39 -11.62 -14.01
N GLU A 180 11.17 -10.55 -14.22
CA GLU A 180 12.03 -10.37 -15.40
C GLU A 180 13.14 -11.43 -15.49
N HIS A 181 13.10 -12.41 -14.60
CA HIS A 181 14.03 -13.52 -14.52
C HIS A 181 13.22 -14.78 -14.79
N ALA A 182 12.95 -15.06 -16.07
CA ALA A 182 12.86 -16.45 -16.48
C ALA A 182 14.21 -17.07 -16.11
N ALA A 183 14.27 -17.75 -14.97
CA ALA A 183 15.50 -18.34 -14.49
C ALA A 183 15.98 -19.31 -15.57
N GLN A 184 17.10 -18.97 -16.22
CA GLN A 184 17.68 -19.76 -17.32
C GLN A 184 18.02 -21.20 -16.86
N THR A 185 18.06 -21.41 -15.54
CA THR A 185 18.25 -22.68 -14.83
C THR A 185 17.26 -22.85 -13.67
N ALA A 186 15.97 -22.56 -13.88
CA ALA A 186 14.95 -22.79 -12.85
C ALA A 186 14.93 -24.28 -12.43
N LEU A 187 15.13 -24.55 -11.14
CA LEU A 187 15.07 -25.91 -10.57
C LEU A 187 13.69 -26.27 -10.05
N LEU A 188 12.85 -25.27 -9.81
CA LEU A 188 11.51 -25.44 -9.24
C LEU A 188 10.55 -24.42 -9.85
N ARG A 189 9.44 -24.90 -10.41
CA ARG A 189 8.33 -24.05 -10.89
C ARG A 189 7.27 -23.98 -9.81
N VAL A 190 7.01 -22.77 -9.32
CA VAL A 190 6.08 -22.50 -8.23
C VAL A 190 4.92 -21.65 -8.76
N LEU A 191 3.69 -22.09 -8.51
CA LEU A 191 2.49 -21.34 -8.87
C LEU A 191 1.68 -20.99 -7.63
N VAL A 192 1.28 -19.73 -7.53
CA VAL A 192 0.36 -19.23 -6.51
C VAL A 192 -0.93 -18.76 -7.19
N PRO A 193 -2.07 -19.46 -6.99
CA PRO A 193 -3.34 -19.03 -7.53
C PRO A 193 -3.78 -17.70 -6.90
N VAL A 194 -4.13 -16.73 -7.74
CA VAL A 194 -4.65 -15.43 -7.32
C VAL A 194 -6.15 -15.55 -7.09
N THR A 195 -6.55 -15.85 -5.85
CA THR A 195 -7.96 -15.88 -5.47
C THR A 195 -8.52 -14.45 -5.38
N PRO A 196 -9.85 -14.26 -5.56
CA PRO A 196 -10.47 -12.93 -5.50
C PRO A 196 -10.19 -12.16 -4.21
N ARG A 197 -9.98 -12.86 -3.09
CA ARG A 197 -9.76 -12.26 -1.77
C ARG A 197 -8.44 -12.72 -1.15
N ILE A 198 -7.43 -12.94 -1.99
CA ILE A 198 -6.06 -13.24 -1.59
C ILE A 198 -5.53 -12.25 -0.53
N SER A 199 -4.81 -12.78 0.46
CA SER A 199 -4.07 -12.02 1.45
C SER A 199 -2.62 -12.46 1.51
N ASN A 200 -1.76 -11.62 2.10
CA ASN A 200 -0.35 -11.93 2.36
C ASN A 200 0.40 -12.37 1.09
N HIS A 201 0.12 -11.73 -0.03
CA HIS A 201 0.77 -12.06 -1.29
C HIS A 201 2.27 -11.70 -1.26
N THR A 202 2.69 -10.76 -0.42
CA THR A 202 4.10 -10.42 -0.23
C THR A 202 4.89 -11.51 0.51
N ASP A 203 4.24 -12.44 1.23
CA ASP A 203 4.91 -13.59 1.87
C ASP A 203 5.65 -14.48 0.86
N PHE A 204 5.29 -14.39 -0.43
CA PHE A 204 5.91 -15.14 -1.51
C PHE A 204 7.05 -14.40 -2.21
N ASP A 205 7.36 -13.15 -1.83
CA ASP A 205 8.46 -12.38 -2.43
C ASP A 205 9.83 -13.07 -2.32
N PRO A 206 10.18 -13.75 -1.21
CA PRO A 206 11.41 -14.56 -1.16
C PRO A 206 11.48 -15.64 -2.23
N LEU A 207 10.35 -16.26 -2.59
CA LEU A 207 10.29 -17.26 -3.67
C LEU A 207 10.37 -16.58 -5.04
N ARG A 208 9.69 -15.44 -5.20
CA ARG A 208 9.66 -14.65 -6.45
C ARG A 208 11.03 -14.10 -6.84
N GLN A 209 11.86 -13.79 -5.84
CA GLN A 209 13.21 -13.25 -6.03
C GLN A 209 14.29 -14.34 -6.10
N HIS A 210 13.95 -15.60 -5.83
CA HIS A 210 14.95 -16.66 -5.78
C HIS A 210 15.41 -17.05 -7.20
N PRO A 211 16.72 -16.99 -7.53
CA PRO A 211 17.22 -17.17 -8.89
C PRO A 211 17.01 -18.56 -9.48
N GLN A 212 16.67 -19.55 -8.65
CA GLN A 212 16.41 -20.94 -9.07
C GLN A 212 14.92 -21.31 -9.04
N ILE A 213 14.03 -20.35 -8.80
CA ILE A 213 12.57 -20.57 -8.76
C ILE A 213 11.92 -19.82 -9.92
N ASP A 214 11.19 -20.54 -10.78
CA ASP A 214 10.27 -19.93 -11.74
C ASP A 214 8.93 -19.75 -11.01
N PHE A 215 8.72 -18.56 -10.46
CA PHE A 215 7.56 -18.21 -9.65
C PHE A 215 6.49 -17.50 -10.50
N ARG A 216 5.24 -17.92 -10.37
CA ARG A 216 4.11 -17.32 -11.10
C ARG A 216 2.89 -17.10 -10.21
N TYR A 217 2.32 -15.90 -10.32
CA TYR A 217 0.95 -15.63 -9.92
C TYR A 217 0.02 -15.93 -11.09
N SER A 218 -0.99 -16.76 -10.86
CA SER A 218 -1.99 -17.03 -11.90
C SER A 218 -3.40 -16.84 -11.40
N SER A 219 -4.17 -16.00 -12.09
CA SER A 219 -5.62 -15.94 -11.94
C SER A 219 -6.35 -16.96 -12.81
N ASP A 220 -5.62 -17.69 -13.67
CA ASP A 220 -6.18 -18.77 -14.47
C ASP A 220 -6.00 -20.10 -13.71
N PRO A 221 -7.11 -20.73 -13.28
CA PRO A 221 -7.07 -21.96 -12.52
C PRO A 221 -6.66 -23.19 -13.35
N HIS A 222 -6.56 -23.06 -14.68
CA HIS A 222 -6.03 -24.08 -15.58
C HIS A 222 -4.51 -24.01 -15.80
N ASP A 223 -3.85 -22.96 -15.29
CA ASP A 223 -2.42 -22.69 -15.48
C ASP A 223 -1.50 -23.56 -14.61
N VAL A 224 -2.03 -24.56 -13.90
CA VAL A 224 -1.22 -25.44 -13.04
C VAL A 224 -0.35 -26.43 -13.83
N THR A 225 -0.52 -26.51 -15.15
CA THR A 225 0.18 -27.48 -16.01
C THR A 225 1.67 -27.18 -16.03
N GLY A 226 2.50 -28.19 -15.72
CA GLY A 226 3.95 -28.01 -15.69
C GLY A 226 4.46 -27.21 -14.49
N THR A 227 3.68 -27.11 -13.41
CA THR A 227 4.14 -26.58 -12.12
C THR A 227 4.60 -27.73 -11.22
N ASP A 228 5.69 -27.53 -10.47
CA ASP A 228 6.23 -28.52 -9.52
C ASP A 228 5.62 -28.37 -8.12
N LEU A 229 5.28 -27.14 -7.71
CA LEU A 229 4.63 -26.80 -6.44
C LEU A 229 3.53 -25.76 -6.61
N VAL A 230 2.32 -26.06 -6.13
CA VAL A 230 1.23 -25.08 -6.01
C VAL A 230 1.10 -24.68 -4.55
N ILE A 231 1.21 -23.38 -4.26
CA ILE A 231 1.01 -22.83 -2.91
C ILE A 231 -0.32 -22.09 -2.88
N LEU A 232 -1.22 -22.50 -1.99
CA LEU A 232 -2.46 -21.78 -1.76
C LEU A 232 -2.20 -20.61 -0.81
N PRO A 233 -2.49 -19.36 -1.22
CA PRO A 233 -2.23 -18.21 -0.39
C PRO A 233 -3.25 -18.07 0.74
N GLY A 234 -2.96 -17.18 1.69
CA GLY A 234 -3.94 -16.74 2.67
C GLY A 234 -5.16 -16.13 1.98
N SER A 235 -6.32 -16.20 2.65
CA SER A 235 -7.56 -15.60 2.16
C SER A 235 -8.21 -14.72 3.23
N LYS A 236 -8.66 -13.54 2.82
CA LYS A 236 -9.50 -12.66 3.65
C LYS A 236 -10.92 -13.24 3.84
N SER A 237 -11.31 -14.23 3.04
CA SER A 237 -12.62 -14.88 3.06
C SER A 237 -12.54 -16.35 2.61
N VAL A 238 -11.99 -17.20 3.48
CA VAL A 238 -11.68 -18.62 3.21
C VAL A 238 -12.82 -19.39 2.52
N ARG A 239 -14.06 -19.27 3.01
CA ARG A 239 -15.20 -20.03 2.43
C ARG A 239 -15.49 -19.65 0.98
N ALA A 240 -15.42 -18.35 0.66
CA ALA A 240 -15.72 -17.85 -0.67
C ALA A 240 -14.59 -18.21 -1.64
N ASP A 241 -13.34 -18.01 -1.23
CA ASP A 241 -12.19 -18.35 -2.08
C ASP A 241 -12.08 -19.87 -2.28
N LEU A 242 -12.42 -20.69 -1.26
CA LEU A 242 -12.48 -22.15 -1.43
C LEU A 242 -13.57 -22.58 -2.41
N ALA A 243 -14.74 -21.94 -2.38
CA ALA A 243 -15.80 -22.18 -3.35
C ALA A 243 -15.34 -21.82 -4.76
N TRP A 244 -14.72 -20.65 -4.92
CA TRP A 244 -14.14 -20.19 -6.18
C TRP A 244 -13.09 -21.17 -6.72
N LEU A 245 -12.13 -21.61 -5.89
CA LEU A 245 -11.11 -22.60 -6.27
C LEU A 245 -11.71 -23.94 -6.72
N ARG A 246 -12.82 -24.37 -6.09
CA ARG A 246 -13.53 -25.60 -6.45
C ARG A 246 -14.30 -25.47 -7.75
N GLU A 247 -15.01 -24.36 -7.94
CA GLU A 247 -15.77 -24.06 -9.16
C GLU A 247 -14.85 -24.01 -10.38
N HIS A 248 -13.65 -23.47 -10.21
CA HIS A 248 -12.72 -23.32 -11.33
C HIS A 248 -11.66 -24.43 -11.42
N GLY A 249 -11.75 -25.49 -10.59
CA GLY A 249 -11.01 -26.73 -10.82
C GLY A 249 -9.56 -26.80 -10.33
N VAL A 250 -9.04 -25.79 -9.62
CA VAL A 250 -7.65 -25.79 -9.09
C VAL A 250 -7.39 -27.03 -8.21
N GLY A 251 -8.37 -27.43 -7.39
CA GLY A 251 -8.26 -28.60 -6.52
C GLY A 251 -8.23 -29.96 -7.22
N ARG A 252 -8.70 -30.05 -8.48
CA ARG A 252 -8.64 -31.29 -9.29
C ARG A 252 -7.31 -31.39 -10.05
N ALA A 253 -6.78 -30.26 -10.49
CA ALA A 253 -5.53 -30.21 -11.25
C ALA A 253 -4.29 -30.26 -10.32
N ALA A 254 -4.42 -29.85 -9.06
CA ALA A 254 -3.39 -30.06 -8.03
C ALA A 254 -3.26 -31.52 -7.56
N GLY A 255 -4.17 -32.44 -7.93
CA GLY A 255 -4.08 -33.86 -7.57
C GLY A 255 -2.89 -34.60 -8.19
N THR A 256 -2.18 -33.98 -9.14
CA THR A 256 -0.95 -34.49 -9.78
C THR A 256 0.33 -33.80 -9.29
N ALA A 257 0.23 -32.71 -8.52
CA ALA A 257 1.35 -31.97 -7.93
C ALA A 257 1.28 -32.05 -6.39
N SER A 258 2.41 -32.06 -5.69
CA SER A 258 2.41 -32.17 -4.22
C SER A 258 1.85 -30.88 -3.59
N ALA A 259 0.56 -30.86 -3.25
CA ALA A 259 -0.05 -29.72 -2.57
C ALA A 259 0.42 -29.64 -1.11
N ARG A 260 1.13 -28.57 -0.75
CA ARG A 260 1.50 -28.25 0.64
C ARG A 260 0.92 -26.90 1.02
N THR A 261 0.20 -26.85 2.13
CA THR A 261 -0.32 -25.62 2.72
C THR A 261 0.83 -24.91 3.46
N ALA A 262 1.06 -23.63 3.18
CA ALA A 262 1.94 -22.81 3.99
C ALA A 262 1.22 -22.47 5.32
N ALA A 263 1.89 -22.71 6.44
CA ALA A 263 1.42 -22.42 7.79
C ALA A 263 1.94 -21.06 8.26
#